data_AF-A0A1S9CI46-F1
#
_entry.id   AF-A0A1S9CI46-F1
#
_cell.length_a   1.000
_cell.length_b   1.000
_cell.length_c   1.000
_cell.angle_alpha   90.00
_cell.angle_beta   90.00
_cell.angle_gamma   90.00
#
_symmetry.space_group_name_H-M   'P 1'
#
loop_
_entity.id
_entity.type
_entity.pdbx_description
1 polymer ?
#
loop_
_entity_poly.entity_id
_entity_poly.type
_entity_poly.pdbx_seq_one_letter_code
_entity_poly.pdbx_strand_id
1 'polypeptide(L)'
;MVGSLMVALVPNLLISYVGAFLCGAAFSVIMPCVLHGAAKLVPAESSAMAVSIAICSQTIGRMISPYVMTFLGSSIVGFGLTSNQASLLFAVVVGFLGSAILYFVNIRK
;
A
#
# COMPACT_ATOMS: atom_id res chain seq x y z
N MET A 1 -3.76 7.04 2.42
CA MET A 1 -2.79 7.71 3.31
C MET A 1 -3.44 8.19 4.59
N VAL A 2 -4.49 9.02 4.53
CA VAL A 2 -5.24 9.45 5.71
C VAL A 2 -5.82 8.26 6.49
N GLY A 3 -6.31 7.23 5.78
CA GLY A 3 -6.83 6.00 6.41
C GLY A 3 -5.81 5.26 7.28
N SER A 4 -4.60 5.00 6.78
CA SER A 4 -3.57 4.29 7.55
C SER A 4 -2.96 5.13 8.69
N LEU A 5 -3.00 6.47 8.59
CA LEU A 5 -2.66 7.38 9.70
C LEU A 5 -3.72 7.34 10.83
N MET A 6 -5.00 7.30 10.48
CA MET A 6 -6.11 7.20 11.44
C MET A 6 -6.08 5.88 12.23
N VAL A 7 -5.73 4.76 11.57
CA VAL A 7 -5.58 3.44 12.23
C VAL A 7 -4.33 3.40 13.12
N ALA A 8 -3.26 4.13 12.75
CA ALA A 8 -2.00 4.12 13.50
C ALA A 8 -2.02 5.00 14.77
N LEU A 9 -2.69 6.15 14.73
CA LEU A 9 -2.61 7.14 15.82
C LEU A 9 -3.62 6.95 16.95
N VAL A 10 -4.74 6.24 16.73
CA VAL A 10 -5.86 6.23 17.68
C VAL A 10 -6.24 4.81 18.14
N PRO A 11 -6.17 4.48 19.44
CA PRO A 11 -6.57 3.19 20.00
C PRO A 11 -8.09 3.04 20.19
N ASN A 12 -8.91 3.60 19.29
CA ASN A 12 -10.37 3.43 19.30
C ASN A 12 -10.80 2.55 18.13
N LEU A 13 -11.49 1.45 18.45
CA LEU A 13 -12.00 0.47 17.47
C LEU A 13 -12.79 1.12 16.33
N LEU A 14 -13.66 2.09 16.63
CA LEU A 14 -14.48 2.79 15.64
C LEU A 14 -13.63 3.56 14.62
N ILE A 15 -12.57 4.23 15.06
CA ILE A 15 -11.70 5.03 14.19
C ILE A 15 -10.81 4.13 13.34
N SER A 16 -10.40 2.96 13.86
CA SER A 16 -9.72 1.94 13.06
C SER A 16 -10.61 1.37 11.94
N TYR A 17 -11.91 1.15 12.18
CA TYR A 17 -12.84 0.71 11.12
C TYR A 17 -13.04 1.77 10.04
N VAL A 18 -13.21 3.04 10.43
CA VAL A 18 -13.33 4.16 9.47
C VAL A 18 -12.04 4.32 8.67
N GLY A 19 -10.88 4.19 9.31
CA GLY A 19 -9.59 4.24 8.65
C GLY A 19 -9.38 3.09 7.65
N ALA A 20 -9.77 1.87 8.01
CA ALA A 20 -9.74 0.70 7.14
C ALA A 20 -10.69 0.86 5.94
N PHE A 21 -11.89 1.37 6.16
CA PHE A 21 -12.86 1.66 5.10
C PHE A 21 -12.29 2.69 4.10
N LEU A 22 -11.74 3.80 4.61
CA LEU A 22 -11.17 4.84 3.75
C LEU A 22 -9.94 4.35 2.99
N CYS A 23 -9.14 3.47 3.60
CA CYS A 23 -8.02 2.80 2.95
C CYS A 23 -8.51 1.88 1.81
N GLY A 24 -9.54 1.07 2.08
CA GLY A 24 -10.17 0.20 1.08
C GLY A 24 -10.77 0.97 -0.10
N ALA A 25 -11.49 2.06 0.17
CA ALA A 25 -12.08 2.92 -0.86
C ALA A 25 -11.00 3.53 -1.77
N ALA A 26 -9.88 3.98 -1.19
CA ALA A 26 -8.77 4.52 -1.97
C ALA A 26 -8.11 3.46 -2.86
N PHE A 27 -7.87 2.25 -2.33
CA PHE A 27 -7.28 1.16 -3.12
C PHE A 27 -8.20 0.67 -4.25
N SER A 28 -9.52 0.81 -4.10
CA SER A 28 -10.49 0.46 -5.14
C SER A 28 -10.33 1.28 -6.41
N VAL A 29 -9.87 2.53 -6.33
CA VAL A 29 -9.63 3.38 -7.51
C VAL A 29 -8.22 3.17 -8.06
N ILE A 30 -7.23 3.03 -7.18
CA ILE A 30 -5.82 2.94 -7.58
C ILE A 30 -5.52 1.63 -8.31
N MET A 31 -6.05 0.49 -7.84
CA MET A 31 -5.79 -0.82 -8.46
C MET A 31 -6.20 -0.90 -9.94
N PRO A 32 -7.45 -0.57 -10.33
CA PRO A 32 -7.84 -0.61 -11.74
C PRO A 32 -7.08 0.43 -12.58
N CYS A 33 -6.77 1.61 -12.04
CA CYS A 33 -5.98 2.62 -12.76
C CYS A 33 -4.55 2.14 -13.08
N VAL A 34 -3.88 1.46 -12.14
CA VAL A 34 -2.52 0.93 -12.34
C VAL A 34 -2.53 -0.21 -13.36
N LEU A 35 -3.50 -1.12 -13.28
CA LEU A 35 -3.62 -2.24 -14.23
C LEU A 35 -3.94 -1.75 -15.66
N HIS A 36 -4.83 -0.77 -15.78
CA HIS A 36 -5.14 -0.16 -17.07
C HIS A 36 -3.95 0.64 -17.64
N GLY A 37 -3.17 1.30 -16.78
CA GLY A 37 -1.92 1.96 -17.16
C GLY A 37 -0.82 0.99 -17.62
N ALA A 38 -0.72 -0.20 -16.99
CA ALA A 38 0.20 -1.26 -17.41
C ALA A 38 -0.20 -1.88 -18.75
N ALA A 39 -1.50 -2.08 -19.00
CA ALA A 39 -2.00 -2.58 -20.27
C ALA A 39 -1.74 -1.64 -21.45
N LYS A 40 -1.70 -0.31 -21.22
CA LYS A 40 -1.40 0.70 -22.26
C LYS A 40 0.09 0.83 -22.61
N LEU A 41 0.99 0.27 -21.79
CA LEU A 41 2.44 0.32 -22.01
C LEU A 41 2.94 -0.76 -22.99
N VAL A 42 2.08 -1.70 -23.37
CA VAL A 42 2.42 -2.92 -24.11
C VAL A 42 1.40 -3.09 -25.24
N PRO A 43 1.79 -3.58 -26.44
CA PRO A 43 0.86 -3.82 -27.54
C PRO A 43 -0.30 -4.76 -27.14
N ALA A 44 -1.46 -4.58 -27.77
CA ALA A 44 -2.73 -5.19 -27.36
C ALA A 44 -2.67 -6.72 -27.21
N GLU A 45 -1.83 -7.38 -28.02
CA GLU A 45 -1.59 -8.82 -28.01
C GLU A 45 -0.82 -9.35 -26.78
N SER A 46 -0.06 -8.52 -26.08
CA SER A 46 0.67 -8.90 -24.85
C SER A 46 0.18 -8.17 -23.59
N SER A 47 -0.90 -7.42 -23.70
CA SER A 47 -1.56 -6.72 -22.58
C SER A 47 -1.96 -7.67 -21.43
N ALA A 48 -2.41 -8.89 -21.75
CA ALA A 48 -2.74 -9.91 -20.76
C ALA A 48 -1.53 -10.37 -19.93
N MET A 49 -0.34 -10.48 -20.54
CA MET A 49 0.89 -10.80 -19.81
C MET A 49 1.30 -9.66 -18.89
N ALA A 50 1.19 -8.41 -19.34
CA ALA A 50 1.53 -7.25 -18.51
C ALA A 50 0.65 -7.16 -17.25
N VAL A 51 -0.66 -7.42 -17.39
CA VAL A 51 -1.60 -7.48 -16.27
C VAL A 51 -1.28 -8.67 -15.36
N SER A 52 -0.94 -9.83 -15.92
CA SER A 52 -0.56 -11.01 -15.13
C SER A 52 0.70 -10.77 -14.29
N ILE A 53 1.72 -10.13 -14.86
CA ILE A 53 2.94 -9.74 -14.14
C ILE A 53 2.62 -8.75 -13.01
N ALA A 54 1.74 -7.77 -13.28
CA ALA A 54 1.30 -6.83 -12.26
C ALA A 54 0.58 -7.53 -11.10
N ILE A 55 -0.30 -8.50 -11.37
CA ILE A 55 -0.98 -9.28 -10.33
C ILE A 55 0.01 -10.19 -9.57
N CYS A 56 0.92 -10.85 -10.27
CA CYS A 56 1.97 -11.65 -9.63
C CYS A 56 2.82 -10.80 -8.67
N SER A 57 3.17 -9.56 -9.07
CA SER A 57 3.91 -8.64 -8.21
C SER A 57 3.12 -8.25 -6.94
N GLN A 58 1.79 -8.13 -7.04
CA GLN A 58 0.93 -7.86 -5.89
C GLN A 58 0.85 -9.05 -4.93
N THR A 59 0.80 -10.27 -5.45
CA THR A 59 0.80 -11.50 -4.63
C THR A 59 2.13 -11.67 -3.89
N ILE A 60 3.25 -11.39 -4.56
CA ILE A 60 4.59 -11.37 -3.93
C ILE A 60 4.65 -10.28 -2.85
N GLY A 61 4.18 -9.07 -3.14
CA GLY A 61 4.14 -7.97 -2.16
C GLY A 61 3.31 -8.33 -0.92
N ARG A 62 2.16 -8.98 -1.10
CA ARG A 62 1.32 -9.48 0.00
C ARG A 62 2.04 -10.54 0.84
N MET A 63 2.76 -11.47 0.21
CA MET A 63 3.53 -12.49 0.92
C MET A 63 4.65 -11.89 1.77
N ILE A 64 5.37 -10.89 1.24
CA ILE A 64 6.52 -10.27 1.91
C ILE A 64 6.09 -9.28 3.01
N SER A 65 4.95 -8.61 2.81
CA SER A 65 4.48 -7.53 3.71
C SER A 65 4.40 -7.89 5.20
N PRO A 66 3.85 -9.03 5.66
CA PRO A 66 3.82 -9.34 7.09
C PRO A 66 5.22 -9.57 7.66
N TYR A 67 6.14 -10.18 6.89
CA TYR A 67 7.50 -10.43 7.39
C TYR A 67 8.29 -9.13 7.57
N VAL A 68 8.15 -8.18 6.65
CA VAL A 68 8.89 -6.90 6.75
C VAL A 68 8.23 -5.97 7.76
N MET A 69 6.91 -5.78 7.67
CA MET A 69 6.19 -4.79 8.48
C MET A 69 6.07 -5.19 9.95
N THR A 70 5.98 -6.50 10.24
CA THR A 70 5.87 -6.99 11.63
C THR A 70 7.24 -6.99 12.32
N PHE A 71 8.32 -7.36 11.62
CA PHE A 71 9.68 -7.25 12.17
C PHE A 71 10.06 -5.79 12.44
N LEU A 72 9.78 -4.89 11.49
CA LEU A 72 10.05 -3.45 11.66
C LEU A 72 9.16 -2.83 12.74
N GLY A 73 7.91 -3.27 12.90
CA GLY A 73 7.06 -2.81 14.01
C GLY A 73 7.59 -3.25 15.37
N SER A 74 8.07 -4.50 15.47
CA SER A 74 8.59 -5.07 16.72
C SER A 74 9.90 -4.43 17.19
N SER A 75 10.75 -3.92 16.29
CA SER A 75 12.03 -3.30 16.66
C SER A 75 11.88 -1.89 17.24
N ILE A 76 10.69 -1.28 17.14
CA ILE A 76 10.42 0.13 17.47
C ILE A 76 9.51 0.26 18.70
N VAL A 77 9.03 -0.87 19.23
CA VAL A 77 8.23 -0.97 20.46
C VAL A 77 8.94 -0.33 21.67
N GLY A 78 10.26 -0.14 21.62
CA GLY A 78 11.04 0.57 22.64
C GLY A 78 10.66 2.04 22.88
N PHE A 79 9.87 2.66 22.01
CA PHE A 79 9.43 4.07 22.14
C PHE A 79 8.04 4.24 22.81
N GLY A 80 7.47 3.20 23.44
CA GLY A 80 6.18 3.28 24.13
C GLY A 80 4.95 3.18 23.21
N LEU A 81 5.13 2.71 21.98
CA LEU A 81 4.08 2.42 21.00
C LEU A 81 3.78 0.93 20.97
N THR A 82 2.52 0.55 20.73
CA THR A 82 2.19 -0.88 20.51
C THR A 82 2.75 -1.36 19.17
N SER A 83 3.19 -2.63 19.10
CA SER A 83 3.72 -3.27 17.89
C SER A 83 2.86 -3.02 16.64
N ASN A 84 1.53 -3.07 16.80
CA ASN A 84 0.59 -2.80 15.72
C ASN A 84 0.62 -1.35 15.24
N GLN A 85 0.68 -0.37 16.16
CA GLN A 85 0.76 1.05 15.80
C GLN A 85 2.07 1.37 15.07
N ALA A 86 3.18 0.78 15.53
CA ALA A 86 4.49 0.94 14.88
C ALA A 86 4.50 0.35 13.46
N SER A 87 3.98 -0.87 13.27
CA SER A 87 3.86 -1.48 11.92
C SER A 87 2.99 -0.65 10.98
N LEU A 88 1.91 -0.05 11.49
CA LEU A 88 1.00 0.77 10.69
C LEU A 88 1.62 2.12 10.28
N LEU A 89 2.46 2.72 11.14
CA LEU A 89 3.22 3.91 10.77
C LEU A 89 4.22 3.62 9.64
N PHE A 90 4.88 2.46 9.67
CA PHE A 90 5.76 2.04 8.56
C PHE A 90 4.98 1.83 7.26
N ALA A 91 3.78 1.27 7.34
CA ALA A 91 2.91 1.14 6.17
C ALA A 91 2.53 2.50 5.56
N VAL A 92 2.37 3.55 6.37
CA VAL A 92 2.15 4.93 5.88
C VAL A 92 3.38 5.43 5.11
N VAL A 93 4.59 5.26 5.66
CA VAL A 93 5.84 5.72 5.02
C VAL A 93 6.06 5.02 3.67
N VAL A 94 5.86 3.70 3.61
CA VAL A 94 6.00 2.93 2.36
C VAL A 94 4.92 3.32 1.36
N GLY A 95 3.69 3.59 1.82
CA GLY A 95 2.63 4.15 0.97
C GLY A 95 2.98 5.52 0.39
N PHE A 96 3.68 6.37 1.16
CA PHE A 96 4.17 7.67 0.72
C PHE A 96 5.23 7.56 -0.34
N LEU A 97 6.23 6.70 -0.12
CA LEU A 97 7.25 6.41 -1.11
C LEU A 97 6.64 5.91 -2.43
N GLY A 98 5.69 4.96 -2.35
CA GLY A 98 5.01 4.41 -3.52
C GLY A 98 4.23 5.45 -4.31
N SER A 99 3.50 6.34 -3.63
CA SER A 99 2.79 7.44 -4.30
C SER A 99 3.71 8.48 -4.94
N ALA A 100 4.85 8.78 -4.30
CA ALA A 100 5.84 9.72 -4.83
C ALA A 100 6.51 9.15 -6.09
N ILE A 101 6.82 7.85 -6.10
CA ILE A 101 7.37 7.18 -7.28
C ILE A 101 6.37 7.23 -8.44
N LEU A 102 5.09 6.92 -8.20
CA LEU A 102 4.06 7.00 -9.24
C LEU A 102 3.88 8.44 -9.77
N TYR A 103 3.93 9.43 -8.89
CA TYR A 103 3.88 10.84 -9.27
C TYR A 103 5.07 11.23 -10.16
N PHE A 104 6.30 10.83 -9.79
CA PHE A 104 7.50 11.08 -10.58
C PHE A 104 7.47 10.36 -11.94
N VAL A 105 7.01 9.11 -11.98
CA VAL A 105 6.87 8.35 -13.24
C VAL A 105 5.82 8.99 -14.14
N ASN A 106 4.73 9.54 -13.59
CA ASN A 106 3.70 10.23 -14.37
C ASN A 106 4.20 11.55 -14.97
N ILE A 107 5.09 12.27 -14.29
CA ILE A 107 5.73 13.50 -14.82
C ILE A 107 6.73 13.20 -15.95
N ARG A 108 7.27 11.97 -16.01
CA ARG A 108 8.33 11.58 -16.96
C ARG A 108 7.77 10.93 -18.24
N LYS A 109 6.46 10.73 -18.33
CA LYS A 109 5.75 10.33 -19.56
C LYS A 109 5.21 11.56 -20.26
#